data_AF-A0A930Q8F1-F1
#
_entry.id   AF-A0A930Q8F1-F1
#
_cell.length_a   1.000
_cell.length_b   1.000
_cell.length_c   1.000
_cell.angle_alpha   90.00
_cell.angle_beta   90.00
_cell.angle_gamma   90.00
#
_symmetry.space_group_name_H-M   'P 1'
#
loop_
_entity.id
_entity.type
_entity.pdbx_description
1 polymer ?
#
loop_
_entity_poly.entity_id
_entity_poly.type
_entity_poly.pdbx_seq_one_letter_code
_entity_poly.pdbx_strand_id
1 'polypeptide(L)'
;YISGLSLNLAVLVRNPQTGKELFARVKVPDQLDRMVSVDGSRAANTAGRESRYIALEDIIAEHLDTLFPGMDVVEHHVFRVTRNEDLEVEEDDAENLLKALEKELLRRRFGPPVRLEVEDTINPTILDLLISELNINESEVYRLPAPLDLRGMSAIVRANRPALHYPKHIAHTSRWLNATETAKAADVFAAARDHDVLLHHPYDSFATSVQAFLAQAAADPRVQAIKQTLYRTSGDSPIVDALIEAAEAGKQVVALVEIKARFDEEANISWARKLERAGVHVVYGIVGLKTHCKLSLVVRREGNHLRRYAHIGTGNYHPSTARFYEDLGLITCDEQICEDVSRLFNQLSGYAPKTNYQSLLVAPRTLRSGLIECIDQEIENHKAGRPAKIQFKCNSMVDEAIIDSLYRASQAGVPVDVVVRGICALRPGVKGLSENIRVRSVLGRFLEHSRVFAFENGGDPIVYIGSADMMHRNLDRRIEALVPVKDPRHVKYLRDMFTIYMSDSSRTWHLDSEGNWTRHDTDDQGNPLQDVQSYYLSSRSRKNVVDKV
;
A
#
# COMPACT_ATOMS: atom_id res chain seq x y z
N TYR A 1 14.80 4.49 -29.32
CA TYR A 1 14.10 3.94 -28.14
C TYR A 1 14.46 4.73 -26.89
N ILE A 2 13.46 5.15 -26.09
CA ILE A 2 13.63 5.88 -24.82
C ILE A 2 12.92 5.12 -23.71
N SER A 3 13.65 4.78 -22.64
CA SER A 3 13.10 4.05 -21.49
C SER A 3 12.05 4.88 -20.75
N GLY A 4 10.97 4.23 -20.31
CA GLY A 4 9.95 4.85 -19.46
C GLY A 4 10.55 5.39 -18.16
N LEU A 5 10.03 6.52 -17.70
CA LEU A 5 10.41 7.26 -16.49
C LEU A 5 11.87 7.70 -16.42
N SER A 6 12.66 7.53 -17.49
CA SER A 6 14.05 7.99 -17.56
C SER A 6 14.14 9.47 -17.90
N LEU A 7 15.06 10.16 -17.24
CA LEU A 7 15.40 11.54 -17.54
C LEU A 7 16.42 11.59 -18.68
N ASN A 8 16.25 12.50 -19.63
CA ASN A 8 17.07 12.62 -20.82
C ASN A 8 17.32 14.10 -21.15
N LEU A 9 18.44 14.37 -21.81
CA LEU A 9 18.75 15.64 -22.44
C LEU A 9 18.53 15.52 -23.94
N ALA A 10 17.71 16.41 -24.49
CA ALA A 10 17.58 16.69 -25.91
C ALA A 10 18.64 17.74 -26.26
N VAL A 11 19.65 17.37 -27.05
CA VAL A 11 20.80 18.22 -27.36
C VAL A 11 20.82 18.52 -28.85
N LEU A 12 20.91 19.80 -29.19
CA LEU A 12 21.14 20.25 -30.56
C LEU A 12 22.61 20.58 -30.75
N VAL A 13 23.29 19.85 -31.63
CA VAL A 13 24.70 20.07 -31.96
C VAL A 13 24.83 20.53 -33.40
N ARG A 14 25.74 21.46 -33.66
CA ARG A 14 26.02 21.99 -35.00
C ARG A 14 27.42 21.58 -35.43
N ASN A 15 27.54 21.09 -36.65
CA ASN A 15 28.85 20.85 -37.24
C ASN A 15 29.45 22.19 -37.72
N PRO A 16 30.59 22.64 -37.17
CA PRO A 16 31.14 23.97 -37.47
C PRO A 16 31.62 24.12 -38.92
N GLN A 17 31.94 23.02 -39.62
CA GLN A 17 32.42 23.04 -41.01
C GLN A 17 31.28 23.15 -42.02
N THR A 18 30.13 22.53 -41.74
CA THR A 18 29.00 22.43 -42.66
C THR A 18 27.81 23.29 -42.27
N GLY A 19 27.78 23.79 -41.03
CA GLY A 19 26.63 24.49 -40.45
C GLY A 19 25.42 23.59 -40.16
N LYS A 20 25.50 22.28 -40.43
CA LYS A 20 24.39 21.36 -40.25
C LYS A 20 24.13 21.09 -38.78
N GLU A 21 22.88 21.24 -38.36
CA GLU A 21 22.42 20.89 -37.02
C GLU A 21 21.94 19.44 -36.97
N LEU A 22 22.25 18.77 -35.86
CA LEU A 22 21.91 17.38 -35.59
C LEU A 22 21.34 17.29 -34.18
N PHE A 23 20.27 16.52 -34.04
CA PHE A 23 19.70 16.18 -32.75
C PHE A 23 20.43 14.98 -32.14
N ALA A 24 20.75 15.08 -30.86
CA ALA A 24 21.29 13.99 -30.06
C ALA A 24 20.51 13.85 -28.76
N ARG A 25 20.40 12.60 -28.27
CA ARG A 25 19.79 12.30 -26.98
C ARG A 25 20.82 11.75 -26.01
N VAL A 26 21.03 12.42 -24.90
CA VAL A 26 21.87 11.93 -23.80
C VAL A 26 20.96 11.41 -22.68
N LYS A 27 21.09 10.15 -22.29
CA LYS A 27 20.33 9.59 -21.16
C LYS A 27 21.05 9.96 -19.87
N VAL A 28 20.32 10.48 -18.88
CA VAL A 28 20.85 10.70 -17.53
C VAL A 28 20.96 9.32 -16.85
N PRO A 29 22.16 8.89 -16.39
CA PRO A 29 22.34 7.58 -15.77
C PRO A 29 21.55 7.45 -14.46
N ASP A 30 20.88 6.33 -14.28
CA ASP A 30 20.11 5.99 -13.08
C ASP A 30 20.93 5.25 -12.01
N GLN A 31 22.15 4.80 -12.35
CA GLN A 31 23.09 4.18 -11.40
C GLN A 31 23.79 5.19 -10.48
N LEU A 32 23.75 6.48 -10.84
CA LEU A 32 24.41 7.56 -10.11
C LEU A 32 23.39 8.36 -9.31
N ASP A 33 23.82 8.93 -8.18
CA ASP A 33 22.98 9.85 -7.42
C ASP A 33 22.68 11.09 -8.27
N ARG A 34 21.39 11.37 -8.49
CA ARG A 34 20.97 12.50 -9.32
C ARG A 34 21.29 13.85 -8.68
N MET A 35 21.18 13.97 -7.35
CA MET A 35 21.62 15.19 -6.65
C MET A 35 23.02 14.96 -6.09
N VAL A 36 24.01 15.48 -6.80
CA VAL A 36 25.43 15.30 -6.46
C VAL A 36 25.86 16.35 -5.46
N SER A 37 26.47 15.93 -4.34
CA SER A 37 26.99 16.88 -3.35
C SER A 37 28.28 17.53 -3.83
N VAL A 38 28.28 18.85 -3.95
CA VAL A 38 29.43 19.66 -4.42
C VAL A 38 30.59 19.61 -3.43
N ASP A 39 30.28 19.65 -2.14
CA ASP A 39 31.28 19.61 -1.05
C ASP A 39 31.71 18.18 -0.67
N GLY A 40 31.26 17.18 -1.42
CA GLY A 40 31.46 15.75 -1.14
C GLY A 40 30.56 15.22 -0.01
N SER A 41 30.40 13.90 0.02
CA SER A 41 29.44 13.21 0.90
C SER A 41 29.67 13.46 2.41
N ARG A 42 30.91 13.76 2.83
CA ARG A 42 31.21 14.06 4.25
C ARG A 42 30.71 15.45 4.68
N ALA A 43 30.85 16.46 3.81
CA ALA A 43 30.44 17.82 4.13
C ALA A 43 28.91 17.96 4.17
N ALA A 44 28.20 17.24 3.29
CA ALA A 44 26.73 17.14 3.31
C ALA A 44 26.17 16.72 4.68
N ASN A 45 26.92 15.88 5.40
CA ASN A 45 26.55 15.27 6.67
C ASN A 45 27.17 15.96 7.90
N THR A 46 27.83 17.11 7.71
CA THR A 46 28.47 17.86 8.81
C THR A 46 27.50 18.88 9.41
N ALA A 47 27.20 18.75 10.69
CA ALA A 47 26.34 19.69 11.41
C ALA A 47 26.94 21.11 11.38
N GLY A 48 26.10 22.13 11.17
CA GLY A 48 26.53 23.54 11.15
C GLY A 48 27.16 24.02 9.84
N ARG A 49 27.36 23.15 8.84
CA ARG A 49 27.83 23.53 7.50
C ARG A 49 26.69 23.48 6.50
N GLU A 50 26.68 24.41 5.54
CA GLU A 50 25.79 24.38 4.39
C GLU A 50 26.09 23.14 3.51
N SER A 51 25.05 22.51 2.96
CA SER A 51 25.19 21.41 2.01
C SER A 51 24.69 21.84 0.66
N ARG A 52 25.59 21.83 -0.33
CA ARG A 52 25.28 22.21 -1.70
C ARG A 52 25.15 20.97 -2.57
N TYR A 53 24.13 20.96 -3.42
CA TYR A 53 23.85 19.91 -4.38
C TYR A 53 23.69 20.52 -5.77
N ILE A 54 24.08 19.78 -6.79
CA ILE A 54 23.85 20.08 -8.21
C ILE A 54 23.17 18.87 -8.85
N ALA A 55 22.28 19.09 -9.81
CA ALA A 55 21.63 18.00 -10.50
C ALA A 55 22.61 17.35 -11.50
N LEU A 56 22.52 16.03 -11.66
CA LEU A 56 23.43 15.27 -12.53
C LEU A 56 23.27 15.69 -13.99
N GLU A 57 22.05 16.00 -14.42
CA GLU A 57 21.78 16.54 -15.74
C GLU A 57 22.49 17.87 -15.99
N ASP A 58 22.63 18.74 -14.99
CA ASP A 58 23.36 20.01 -15.13
C ASP A 58 24.86 19.76 -15.31
N ILE A 59 25.42 18.78 -14.58
CA ILE A 59 26.82 18.37 -14.75
C ILE A 59 27.04 17.81 -16.16
N ILE A 60 26.11 16.96 -16.64
CA ILE A 60 26.19 16.39 -17.99
C ILE A 60 26.09 17.51 -19.03
N ALA A 61 25.15 18.44 -18.84
CA ALA A 61 24.94 19.59 -19.71
C ALA A 61 26.19 20.46 -19.87
N GLU A 62 26.86 20.77 -18.76
CA GLU A 62 28.10 21.57 -18.76
C GLU A 62 29.26 20.87 -19.50
N HIS A 63 29.24 19.54 -19.57
CA HIS A 63 30.30 18.73 -20.20
C HIS A 63 29.88 18.07 -21.52
N LEU A 64 28.83 18.57 -22.19
CA LEU A 64 28.37 18.03 -23.47
C LEU A 64 29.43 18.13 -24.58
N ASP A 65 30.34 19.11 -24.51
CA ASP A 65 31.48 19.28 -25.40
C ASP A 65 32.40 18.04 -25.41
N THR A 66 32.55 17.36 -24.27
CA THR A 66 33.33 16.13 -24.15
C THR A 66 32.65 14.94 -24.83
N LEU A 67 31.31 14.93 -24.89
CA LEU A 67 30.52 13.89 -25.55
C LEU A 67 30.41 14.12 -27.07
N PHE A 68 30.51 15.36 -27.52
CA PHE A 68 30.42 15.75 -28.93
C PHE A 68 31.67 16.49 -29.40
N PRO A 69 32.86 15.86 -29.35
CA PRO A 69 34.11 16.54 -29.71
C PRO A 69 34.09 16.99 -31.17
N GLY A 70 34.42 18.27 -31.40
CA GLY A 70 34.44 18.88 -32.73
C GLY A 70 33.08 19.37 -33.25
N MET A 71 32.04 19.36 -32.41
CA MET A 71 30.73 19.93 -32.69
C MET A 71 30.45 21.09 -31.73
N ASP A 72 29.70 22.09 -32.19
CA ASP A 72 29.22 23.18 -31.34
C ASP A 72 27.91 22.75 -30.67
N VAL A 73 27.86 22.74 -29.34
CA VAL A 73 26.60 22.52 -28.60
C VAL A 73 25.80 23.81 -28.66
N VAL A 74 24.66 23.79 -29.37
CA VAL A 74 23.81 24.99 -29.58
C VAL A 74 22.88 25.20 -28.39
N GLU A 75 22.17 24.14 -28.00
CA GLU A 75 21.25 24.15 -26.87
C GLU A 75 20.98 22.74 -26.37
N HIS A 76 20.49 22.63 -25.15
CA HIS A 76 20.06 21.38 -24.54
C HIS A 76 18.82 21.64 -23.67
N HIS A 77 17.94 20.64 -23.59
CA HIS A 77 16.71 20.71 -22.79
C HIS A 77 16.44 19.37 -22.12
N VAL A 78 15.99 19.39 -20.87
CA VAL A 78 15.64 18.17 -20.15
C VAL A 78 14.24 17.72 -20.54
N PHE A 79 14.07 16.42 -20.74
CA PHE A 79 12.78 15.80 -20.97
C PHE A 79 12.68 14.39 -20.38
N ARG A 80 11.45 13.95 -20.15
CA ARG A 80 11.14 12.65 -19.56
C ARG A 80 9.90 12.05 -20.18
N VAL A 81 10.00 10.77 -20.53
CA VAL A 81 8.90 10.03 -21.16
C VAL A 81 8.33 9.04 -20.16
N THR A 82 7.01 9.05 -19.97
CA THR A 82 6.28 7.98 -19.27
C THR A 82 5.63 7.08 -20.32
N ARG A 83 5.74 5.77 -20.15
CA ARG A 83 5.16 4.77 -21.04
C ARG A 83 4.08 3.98 -20.33
N ASN A 84 3.10 3.48 -21.08
CA ASN A 84 2.17 2.51 -20.55
C ASN A 84 2.95 1.21 -20.24
N GLU A 85 2.73 0.67 -19.05
CA GLU A 85 3.43 -0.50 -18.54
C GLU A 85 2.44 -1.63 -18.17
N ASP A 86 1.18 -1.52 -18.60
CA ASP A 86 0.22 -2.59 -18.41
C ASP A 86 0.56 -3.82 -19.26
N LEU A 87 0.52 -4.99 -18.61
CA LEU A 87 0.76 -6.29 -19.21
C LEU A 87 -0.57 -6.99 -19.42
N GLU A 88 -0.92 -7.25 -20.67
CA GLU A 88 -1.95 -8.21 -21.05
C GLU A 88 -1.25 -9.52 -21.41
N VAL A 89 -1.43 -10.56 -20.59
CA VAL A 89 -0.90 -11.91 -20.86
C VAL A 89 -2.10 -12.81 -21.12
N GLU A 90 -2.14 -13.44 -22.29
CA GLU A 90 -3.13 -14.49 -22.62
C GLU A 90 -2.86 -15.72 -21.72
N GLU A 91 -3.89 -16.15 -20.99
CA GLU A 91 -3.79 -17.15 -19.91
C GLU A 91 -4.27 -18.52 -20.38
N ASP A 92 -3.49 -19.22 -21.22
CA ASP A 92 -3.92 -20.52 -21.76
C ASP A 92 -3.48 -21.74 -20.92
N ASP A 93 -2.53 -21.61 -19.97
CA ASP A 93 -2.20 -22.67 -19.00
C ASP A 93 -1.31 -22.19 -17.84
N ALA A 94 -1.55 -22.66 -16.61
CA ALA A 94 -0.82 -22.25 -15.40
C ALA A 94 0.68 -22.61 -15.45
N GLU A 95 1.05 -23.75 -16.05
CA GLU A 95 2.45 -24.17 -16.21
C GLU A 95 3.23 -23.31 -17.23
N ASN A 96 2.52 -22.66 -18.17
CA ASN A 96 3.12 -21.77 -19.16
C ASN A 96 3.07 -20.30 -18.74
N LEU A 97 2.32 -19.96 -17.68
CA LEU A 97 2.13 -18.58 -17.22
C LEU A 97 3.45 -17.90 -16.85
N LEU A 98 4.34 -18.59 -16.12
CA LEU A 98 5.66 -18.07 -15.75
C LEU A 98 6.50 -17.71 -16.98
N LYS A 99 6.57 -18.62 -17.97
CA LYS A 99 7.35 -18.41 -19.20
C LYS A 99 6.73 -17.33 -20.09
N ALA A 100 5.41 -17.29 -20.19
CA ALA A 100 4.69 -16.26 -20.92
C ALA A 100 4.92 -14.87 -20.30
N LEU A 101 4.89 -14.80 -18.97
CA LEU A 101 5.13 -13.56 -18.23
C LEU A 101 6.59 -13.09 -18.35
N GLU A 102 7.58 -13.99 -18.32
CA GLU A 102 8.99 -13.67 -18.62
C GLU A 102 9.15 -13.05 -20.03
N LYS A 103 8.47 -13.61 -21.04
CA LYS A 103 8.50 -13.09 -22.42
C LYS A 103 7.83 -11.73 -22.53
N GLU A 104 6.71 -11.51 -21.82
CA GLU A 104 5.96 -10.26 -21.86
C GLU A 104 6.66 -9.15 -21.05
N LEU A 105 7.38 -9.48 -19.96
CA LEU A 105 8.23 -8.54 -19.23
C LEU A 105 9.31 -7.90 -20.13
N LEU A 106 9.87 -8.66 -21.07
CA LEU A 106 10.81 -8.12 -22.06
C LEU A 106 10.13 -7.17 -23.04
N ARG A 107 8.87 -7.43 -23.43
CA ARG A 107 8.07 -6.58 -24.31
C ARG A 107 7.57 -5.31 -23.63
N ARG A 108 7.29 -5.36 -22.31
CA ARG A 108 6.86 -4.22 -21.47
C ARG A 108 7.70 -2.97 -21.66
N ARG A 109 9.01 -3.14 -21.80
CA ARG A 109 9.96 -2.05 -22.01
C ARG A 109 9.57 -1.17 -23.20
N PHE A 110 8.81 -1.69 -24.16
CA PHE A 110 8.45 -1.04 -25.42
C PHE A 110 7.00 -0.55 -25.49
N GLY A 111 6.25 -0.51 -24.38
CA GLY A 111 4.89 0.05 -24.36
C GLY A 111 4.82 1.49 -24.90
N PRO A 112 3.69 1.94 -25.48
CA PRO A 112 3.57 3.26 -26.08
C PRO A 112 3.80 4.38 -25.04
N PRO A 113 4.37 5.53 -25.44
CA PRO A 113 4.44 6.69 -24.56
C PRO A 113 3.03 7.23 -24.29
N VAL A 114 2.79 7.64 -23.05
CA VAL A 114 1.51 8.21 -22.59
C VAL A 114 1.67 9.59 -21.96
N ARG A 115 2.92 10.01 -21.73
CA ARG A 115 3.24 11.34 -21.21
C ARG A 115 4.64 11.76 -21.61
N LEU A 116 4.77 12.99 -22.10
CA LEU A 116 6.05 13.65 -22.32
C LEU A 116 6.12 14.87 -21.39
N GLU A 117 7.04 14.83 -20.43
CA GLU A 117 7.38 15.97 -19.59
C GLU A 117 8.60 16.68 -20.20
N VAL A 118 8.51 17.98 -20.41
CA VAL A 118 9.59 18.82 -20.95
C VAL A 118 9.73 20.07 -20.09
N GLU A 119 10.93 20.66 -20.10
CA GLU A 119 11.13 21.97 -19.50
C GLU A 119 10.27 23.03 -20.22
N ASP A 120 9.77 23.99 -19.46
CA ASP A 120 8.99 25.11 -20.00
C ASP A 120 9.81 26.01 -20.95
N THR A 121 11.14 25.97 -20.84
CA THR A 121 12.11 26.64 -21.71
C THR A 121 12.42 25.90 -23.02
N ILE A 122 11.80 24.73 -23.28
CA ILE A 122 12.11 23.91 -24.46
C ILE A 122 11.89 24.67 -25.78
N ASN A 123 12.86 24.56 -26.70
CA ASN A 123 12.71 25.08 -28.06
C ASN A 123 11.52 24.38 -28.76
N PRO A 124 10.55 25.13 -29.33
CA PRO A 124 9.41 24.56 -30.03
C PRO A 124 9.78 23.55 -31.12
N THR A 125 10.86 23.81 -31.86
CA THR A 125 11.33 22.91 -32.94
C THR A 125 11.80 21.57 -32.39
N ILE A 126 12.50 21.58 -31.25
CA ILE A 126 12.94 20.36 -30.56
C ILE A 126 11.71 19.62 -29.99
N LEU A 127 10.75 20.36 -29.45
CA LEU A 127 9.50 19.77 -28.97
C LEU A 127 8.72 19.07 -30.09
N ASP A 128 8.55 19.71 -31.25
CA ASP A 128 7.85 19.13 -32.40
C ASP A 128 8.56 17.86 -32.91
N LEU A 129 9.90 17.87 -32.89
CA LEU A 129 10.70 16.69 -33.19
C LEU A 129 10.45 15.56 -32.17
N LEU A 130 10.45 15.86 -30.87
CA LEU A 130 10.16 14.88 -29.83
C LEU A 130 8.72 14.32 -29.96
N ILE A 131 7.75 15.18 -30.27
CA ILE A 131 6.35 14.80 -30.44
C ILE A 131 6.19 13.83 -31.61
N SER A 132 6.76 14.18 -32.77
CA SER A 132 6.69 13.37 -33.98
C SER A 132 7.44 12.03 -33.85
N GLU A 133 8.67 12.05 -33.35
CA GLU A 133 9.50 10.83 -33.22
C GLU A 133 8.99 9.89 -32.12
N LEU A 134 8.34 10.41 -31.08
CA LEU A 134 7.71 9.59 -30.04
C LEU A 134 6.29 9.17 -30.39
N ASN A 135 5.69 9.76 -31.44
CA ASN A 135 4.30 9.56 -31.83
C ASN A 135 3.34 9.77 -30.64
N ILE A 136 3.50 10.92 -29.97
CA ILE A 136 2.70 11.32 -28.80
C ILE A 136 1.77 12.48 -29.20
N ASN A 137 0.62 12.60 -28.54
CA ASN A 137 -0.30 13.71 -28.81
C ASN A 137 0.08 14.94 -27.98
N GLU A 138 -0.23 16.14 -28.47
CA GLU A 138 0.01 17.39 -27.73
C GLU A 138 -0.69 17.42 -26.36
N SER A 139 -1.85 16.77 -26.21
CA SER A 139 -2.57 16.65 -24.94
C SER A 139 -1.82 15.83 -23.87
N GLU A 140 -0.82 15.07 -24.29
CA GLU A 140 0.02 14.22 -23.43
C GLU A 140 1.37 14.91 -23.11
N VAL A 141 1.58 16.14 -23.61
CA VAL A 141 2.77 16.95 -23.37
C VAL A 141 2.55 17.89 -22.19
N TYR A 142 3.46 17.82 -21.23
CA TYR A 142 3.45 18.63 -20.01
C TYR A 142 4.72 19.48 -19.97
N ARG A 143 4.54 20.80 -20.10
CA ARG A 143 5.60 21.78 -19.89
C ARG A 143 5.66 22.11 -18.41
N LEU A 144 6.82 21.88 -17.79
CA LEU A 144 7.00 22.01 -16.34
C LEU A 144 8.25 22.83 -16.04
N PRO A 145 8.27 23.59 -14.93
CA PRO A 145 9.49 24.26 -14.49
C PRO A 145 10.56 23.22 -14.15
N ALA A 146 11.81 23.52 -14.48
CA ALA A 146 12.96 22.74 -14.06
C ALA A 146 13.16 22.82 -12.52
N PRO A 147 13.73 21.79 -11.88
CA PRO A 147 14.12 20.51 -12.46
C PRO A 147 12.94 19.55 -12.63
N LEU A 148 12.91 18.81 -13.75
CA LEU A 148 11.92 17.75 -13.96
C LEU A 148 12.11 16.60 -12.96
N ASP A 149 11.12 15.71 -12.83
CA ASP A 149 11.21 14.49 -12.00
C ASP A 149 11.69 14.70 -10.55
N LEU A 150 10.90 15.33 -9.67
CA LEU A 150 11.33 15.62 -8.29
C LEU A 150 11.67 14.40 -7.41
N ARG A 151 11.54 13.16 -7.89
CA ARG A 151 12.03 11.94 -7.18
C ARG A 151 13.53 12.01 -6.88
N GLY A 152 14.31 12.74 -7.68
CA GLY A 152 15.74 12.98 -7.44
C GLY A 152 16.05 13.63 -6.08
N MET A 153 15.10 14.39 -5.53
CA MET A 153 15.24 15.07 -4.22
C MET A 153 15.39 14.11 -3.04
N SER A 154 15.09 12.82 -3.24
CA SER A 154 15.31 11.78 -2.22
C SER A 154 16.75 11.71 -1.72
N ALA A 155 17.74 12.07 -2.55
CA ALA A 155 19.15 12.16 -2.14
C ALA A 155 19.36 13.24 -1.06
N ILE A 156 18.66 14.38 -1.15
CA ILE A 156 18.70 15.45 -0.15
C ILE A 156 18.02 15.00 1.15
N VAL A 157 16.87 14.34 1.04
CA VAL A 157 16.11 13.80 2.20
C VAL A 157 16.91 12.75 2.97
N ARG A 158 17.87 12.07 2.32
CA ARG A 158 18.75 11.08 2.97
C ARG A 158 19.95 11.70 3.70
N ALA A 159 20.19 13.00 3.55
CA ALA A 159 21.28 13.68 4.25
C ALA A 159 21.14 13.48 5.77
N ASN A 160 22.25 13.19 6.46
CA ASN A 160 22.26 12.96 7.89
C ASN A 160 22.11 14.29 8.65
N ARG A 161 20.89 14.80 8.69
CA ARG A 161 20.50 16.02 9.40
C ARG A 161 19.39 15.68 10.40
N PRO A 162 19.69 15.02 11.54
CA PRO A 162 18.67 14.51 12.46
C PRO A 162 17.66 15.56 12.94
N ALA A 163 18.09 16.82 13.08
CA ALA A 163 17.22 17.94 13.47
C ALA A 163 16.16 18.30 12.41
N LEU A 164 16.36 17.93 11.15
CA LEU A 164 15.42 18.15 10.04
C LEU A 164 14.52 16.93 9.77
N HIS A 165 14.74 15.82 10.48
CA HIS A 165 13.99 14.58 10.29
C HIS A 165 12.94 14.42 11.38
N TYR A 166 11.90 13.63 11.08
CA TYR A 166 11.00 13.17 12.13
C TYR A 166 11.78 12.45 13.24
N PRO A 167 11.37 12.60 14.52
CA PRO A 167 11.93 11.83 15.61
C PRO A 167 11.91 10.33 15.29
N LYS A 168 13.02 9.65 15.57
CA LYS A 168 13.10 8.19 15.40
C LYS A 168 11.97 7.54 16.20
N HIS A 169 11.15 6.77 15.50
CA HIS A 169 10.12 5.94 16.12
C HIS A 169 10.61 4.50 16.12
N ILE A 170 10.55 3.86 17.29
CA ILE A 170 10.82 2.43 17.43
C ILE A 170 9.48 1.80 17.82
N ALA A 171 8.94 0.99 16.93
CA ALA A 171 7.71 0.27 17.19
C ALA A 171 7.89 -0.69 18.38
N HIS A 172 6.89 -0.77 19.25
CA HIS A 172 6.93 -1.62 20.44
C HIS A 172 6.17 -2.93 20.20
N THR A 173 6.50 -3.97 20.97
CA THR A 173 5.66 -5.18 20.98
C THR A 173 4.26 -4.82 21.48
N SER A 174 3.24 -5.31 20.78
CA SER A 174 1.85 -5.05 21.16
C SER A 174 1.58 -5.58 22.57
N ARG A 175 0.86 -4.79 23.37
CA ARG A 175 0.45 -5.16 24.74
C ARG A 175 -0.37 -6.45 24.80
N TRP A 176 -1.05 -6.77 23.70
CA TRP A 176 -1.85 -7.99 23.54
C TRP A 176 -0.99 -9.24 23.33
N LEU A 177 0.26 -9.07 22.89
CA LEU A 177 1.23 -10.17 22.79
C LEU A 177 2.08 -10.30 24.05
N ASN A 178 2.44 -9.18 24.66
CA ASN A 178 3.18 -9.18 25.92
C ASN A 178 2.72 -8.02 26.80
N ALA A 179 2.08 -8.33 27.92
CA ALA A 179 1.60 -7.32 28.86
C ALA A 179 2.75 -6.61 29.59
N THR A 180 3.91 -7.25 29.71
CA THR A 180 5.09 -6.71 30.39
C THR A 180 6.33 -6.82 29.51
N GLU A 181 7.14 -5.78 29.45
CA GLU A 181 8.38 -5.83 28.70
C GLU A 181 9.35 -6.80 29.38
N THR A 182 9.63 -7.91 28.71
CA THR A 182 10.58 -8.93 29.17
C THR A 182 11.57 -9.20 28.06
N ALA A 183 12.78 -9.65 28.42
CA ALA A 183 13.78 -10.07 27.44
C ALA A 183 13.37 -11.32 26.64
N LYS A 184 12.31 -12.02 27.07
CA LYS A 184 11.77 -13.19 26.39
C LYS A 184 10.82 -12.75 25.28
N ALA A 185 10.94 -13.39 24.12
CA ALA A 185 9.98 -13.24 23.04
C ALA A 185 8.58 -13.65 23.52
N ALA A 186 7.55 -12.91 23.10
CA ALA A 186 6.16 -13.22 23.37
C ALA A 186 5.77 -14.55 22.71
N ASP A 187 5.04 -15.42 23.41
CA ASP A 187 4.43 -16.61 22.80
C ASP A 187 3.13 -16.18 22.09
N VAL A 188 3.20 -16.05 20.76
CA VAL A 188 2.09 -15.52 19.95
C VAL A 188 0.90 -16.48 19.97
N PHE A 189 1.14 -17.79 20.00
CA PHE A 189 0.07 -18.78 20.03
C PHE A 189 -0.62 -18.84 21.39
N ALA A 190 0.13 -18.64 22.49
CA ALA A 190 -0.45 -18.54 23.82
C ALA A 190 -1.34 -17.30 23.95
N ALA A 191 -0.87 -16.15 23.47
CA ALA A 191 -1.67 -14.92 23.45
C ALA A 191 -2.96 -15.11 22.63
N ALA A 192 -2.84 -15.62 21.40
CA ALA A 192 -3.99 -15.84 20.52
C ALA A 192 -5.02 -16.87 21.04
N ARG A 193 -4.64 -17.75 21.97
CA ARG A 193 -5.58 -18.66 22.64
C ARG A 193 -6.38 -17.98 23.74
N ASP A 194 -5.75 -17.03 24.43
CA ASP A 194 -6.36 -16.30 25.53
C ASP A 194 -7.35 -15.26 24.99
N HIS A 195 -6.97 -14.55 23.92
CA HIS A 195 -7.81 -13.58 23.25
C HIS A 195 -7.32 -13.28 21.82
N ASP A 196 -8.20 -12.71 21.01
CA ASP A 196 -7.82 -12.15 19.71
C ASP A 196 -6.80 -11.02 19.88
N VAL A 197 -5.83 -10.94 18.98
CA VAL A 197 -4.76 -9.93 19.01
C VAL A 197 -4.92 -8.99 17.82
N LEU A 198 -5.35 -7.75 18.08
CA LEU A 198 -5.37 -6.67 17.09
C LEU A 198 -4.06 -5.88 17.12
N LEU A 199 -3.40 -5.85 15.97
CA LEU A 199 -2.14 -5.14 15.71
C LEU A 199 -2.43 -3.87 14.89
N HIS A 200 -1.71 -2.80 15.19
CA HIS A 200 -1.77 -1.53 14.46
C HIS A 200 -0.36 -1.05 14.11
N HIS A 201 0.11 -1.40 12.92
CA HIS A 201 1.40 -0.95 12.37
C HIS A 201 1.27 0.50 11.88
N PRO A 202 2.35 1.32 11.89
CA PRO A 202 3.70 1.02 12.37
C PRO A 202 3.86 1.27 13.89
N TYR A 203 2.77 1.43 14.63
CA TYR A 203 2.81 1.72 16.07
C TYR A 203 3.20 0.47 16.88
N ASP A 204 2.63 -0.67 16.53
CA ASP A 204 3.06 -2.00 16.97
C ASP A 204 4.17 -2.54 16.04
N SER A 205 5.09 -3.34 16.58
CA SER A 205 6.24 -3.88 15.85
C SER A 205 5.85 -5.08 14.99
N PHE A 206 6.08 -4.99 13.68
CA PHE A 206 5.89 -6.12 12.74
C PHE A 206 6.80 -7.31 13.07
N ALA A 207 8.06 -7.03 13.47
CA ALA A 207 9.06 -8.05 13.77
C ALA A 207 8.65 -8.92 14.97
N THR A 208 8.12 -8.31 16.04
CA THR A 208 7.71 -9.03 17.25
C THR A 208 6.25 -9.48 17.22
N SER A 209 5.56 -9.34 16.08
CA SER A 209 4.16 -9.74 15.92
C SER A 209 3.99 -10.70 14.76
N VAL A 210 3.73 -10.21 13.54
CA VAL A 210 3.44 -11.02 12.35
C VAL A 210 4.65 -11.87 11.93
N GLN A 211 5.86 -11.30 11.96
CA GLN A 211 7.06 -12.08 11.66
C GLN A 211 7.32 -13.12 12.76
N ALA A 212 7.14 -12.76 14.03
CA ALA A 212 7.28 -13.69 15.15
C ALA A 212 6.25 -14.84 15.09
N PHE A 213 5.02 -14.57 14.64
CA PHE A 213 3.99 -15.59 14.43
C PHE A 213 4.45 -16.68 13.47
N LEU A 214 4.99 -16.29 12.32
CA LEU A 214 5.48 -17.22 11.30
C LEU A 214 6.80 -17.90 11.70
N ALA A 215 7.73 -17.16 12.31
CA ALA A 215 8.98 -17.74 12.81
C ALA A 215 8.72 -18.78 13.92
N GLN A 216 7.80 -18.50 14.86
CA GLN A 216 7.40 -19.48 15.86
C GLN A 216 6.66 -20.67 15.24
N ALA A 217 5.86 -20.44 14.20
CA ALA A 217 5.21 -21.53 13.47
C ALA A 217 6.23 -22.46 12.79
N ALA A 218 7.27 -21.87 12.18
CA ALA A 218 8.35 -22.59 11.52
C ALA A 218 9.20 -23.40 12.52
N ALA A 219 9.46 -22.85 13.71
CA ALA A 219 10.27 -23.51 14.74
C ALA A 219 9.51 -24.57 15.56
N ASP A 220 8.18 -24.45 15.73
CA ASP A 220 7.42 -25.33 16.62
C ASP A 220 7.21 -26.74 16.00
N PRO A 221 7.71 -27.83 16.63
CA PRO A 221 7.54 -29.20 16.13
C PRO A 221 6.08 -29.66 16.13
N ARG A 222 5.18 -29.00 16.87
CA ARG A 222 3.75 -29.30 16.87
C ARG A 222 3.01 -28.73 15.67
N VAL A 223 3.59 -27.78 14.94
CA VAL A 223 2.97 -27.24 13.74
C VAL A 223 3.05 -28.28 12.63
N GLN A 224 1.91 -28.56 12.02
CA GLN A 224 1.76 -29.56 10.96
C GLN A 224 1.76 -28.90 9.57
N ALA A 225 1.13 -27.71 9.46
CA ALA A 225 1.01 -27.02 8.19
C ALA A 225 1.00 -25.49 8.34
N ILE A 226 1.49 -24.80 7.31
CA ILE A 226 1.44 -23.34 7.17
C ILE A 226 0.91 -23.02 5.77
N LYS A 227 -0.12 -22.18 5.67
CA LYS A 227 -0.60 -21.61 4.41
C LYS A 227 -0.41 -20.10 4.44
N GLN A 228 0.17 -19.53 3.39
CA GLN A 228 0.54 -18.11 3.36
C GLN A 228 0.18 -17.49 2.01
N THR A 229 -0.41 -16.30 2.01
CA THR A 229 -0.45 -15.46 0.81
C THR A 229 0.77 -14.53 0.77
N LEU A 230 1.40 -14.43 -0.40
CA LEU A 230 2.57 -13.61 -0.64
C LEU A 230 2.25 -12.65 -1.80
N TYR A 231 1.98 -11.41 -1.42
CA TYR A 231 1.70 -10.30 -2.32
C TYR A 231 2.80 -9.25 -2.13
N ARG A 232 3.74 -9.18 -3.09
CA ARG A 232 4.92 -8.28 -3.08
C ARG A 232 5.85 -8.51 -1.89
N THR A 233 6.98 -9.14 -2.14
CA THR A 233 7.95 -9.43 -1.08
C THR A 233 9.36 -9.10 -1.57
N SER A 234 10.21 -8.56 -0.69
CA SER A 234 11.61 -8.28 -1.00
C SER A 234 12.41 -9.57 -1.20
N GLY A 235 13.51 -9.49 -1.96
CA GLY A 235 14.43 -10.62 -2.16
C GLY A 235 14.96 -11.24 -0.85
N ASP A 236 15.23 -10.40 0.15
CA ASP A 236 15.61 -10.82 1.52
C ASP A 236 14.41 -10.69 2.46
N SER A 237 13.48 -11.65 2.41
CA SER A 237 12.29 -11.63 3.26
C SER A 237 12.37 -12.65 4.38
N PRO A 238 12.39 -12.22 5.65
CA PRO A 238 12.33 -13.13 6.80
C PRO A 238 11.09 -14.03 6.81
N ILE A 239 10.02 -13.60 6.12
CA ILE A 239 8.80 -14.40 5.95
C ILE A 239 9.05 -15.58 5.01
N VAL A 240 9.73 -15.34 3.87
CA VAL A 240 10.09 -16.40 2.92
C VAL A 240 11.06 -17.38 3.57
N ASP A 241 12.05 -16.88 4.33
CA ASP A 241 13.00 -17.74 5.02
C ASP A 241 12.31 -18.63 6.07
N ALA A 242 11.38 -18.09 6.86
CA ALA A 242 10.59 -18.88 7.82
C ALA A 242 9.75 -19.98 7.13
N LEU A 243 9.21 -19.73 5.93
CA LEU A 243 8.48 -20.75 5.17
C LEU A 243 9.39 -21.84 4.63
N ILE A 244 10.61 -21.49 4.21
CA ILE A 244 11.64 -22.44 3.78
C ILE A 244 12.05 -23.33 4.97
N GLU A 245 12.40 -22.73 6.11
CA GLU A 245 12.76 -23.46 7.34
C GLU A 245 11.63 -24.40 7.78
N ALA A 246 10.37 -23.97 7.67
CA ALA A 246 9.22 -24.81 7.97
C ALA A 246 9.11 -26.03 7.05
N ALA A 247 9.33 -25.86 5.75
CA ALA A 247 9.28 -26.94 4.76
C ALA A 247 10.45 -27.92 4.94
N GLU A 248 11.66 -27.42 5.18
CA GLU A 248 12.85 -28.22 5.48
C GLU A 248 12.69 -29.02 6.78
N ALA A 249 11.96 -28.47 7.75
CA ALA A 249 11.56 -29.17 8.97
C ALA A 249 10.42 -30.20 8.78
N GLY A 250 9.99 -30.45 7.53
CA GLY A 250 8.98 -31.46 7.18
C GLY A 250 7.52 -31.03 7.38
N LYS A 251 7.26 -29.73 7.59
CA LYS A 251 5.88 -29.21 7.69
C LYS A 251 5.26 -29.06 6.31
N GLN A 252 3.95 -29.20 6.21
CA GLN A 252 3.25 -28.93 4.94
C GLN A 252 3.11 -27.42 4.73
N VAL A 253 3.89 -26.86 3.81
CA VAL A 253 3.86 -25.42 3.53
C VAL A 253 3.21 -25.16 2.16
N VAL A 254 2.20 -24.30 2.14
CA VAL A 254 1.57 -23.80 0.91
C VAL A 254 1.78 -22.29 0.82
N ALA A 255 2.33 -21.83 -0.29
CA ALA A 255 2.55 -20.41 -0.55
C ALA A 255 1.80 -19.99 -1.82
N LEU A 256 0.83 -19.08 -1.65
CA LEU A 256 0.12 -18.50 -2.77
C LEU A 256 0.86 -17.24 -3.25
N VAL A 257 1.28 -17.25 -4.51
CA VAL A 257 2.18 -16.24 -5.08
C VAL A 257 1.47 -15.46 -6.16
N GLU A 258 1.32 -14.15 -5.95
CA GLU A 258 0.79 -13.26 -6.99
C GLU A 258 1.93 -12.78 -7.90
N ILE A 259 2.11 -13.43 -9.05
CA ILE A 259 3.17 -13.06 -10.01
C ILE A 259 2.81 -11.76 -10.76
N LYS A 260 1.53 -11.42 -10.95
CA LYS A 260 1.10 -10.20 -11.69
C LYS A 260 1.09 -8.93 -10.81
N ALA A 261 1.83 -8.94 -9.71
CA ALA A 261 2.02 -7.77 -8.87
C ALA A 261 2.95 -6.77 -9.58
N ARG A 262 2.40 -5.61 -9.97
CA ARG A 262 3.13 -4.58 -10.72
C ARG A 262 4.45 -4.21 -10.02
N PHE A 263 5.55 -4.21 -10.77
CA PHE A 263 6.93 -3.81 -10.41
C PHE A 263 7.73 -4.79 -9.55
N ASP A 264 7.13 -5.89 -9.10
CA ASP A 264 7.80 -6.90 -8.26
C ASP A 264 7.89 -8.27 -8.97
N GLU A 265 7.62 -8.32 -10.28
CA GLU A 265 7.44 -9.57 -11.03
C GLU A 265 8.72 -10.43 -11.06
N GLU A 266 9.88 -9.84 -11.37
CA GLU A 266 11.16 -10.57 -11.40
C GLU A 266 11.54 -11.13 -10.01
N ALA A 267 11.32 -10.35 -8.95
CA ALA A 267 11.53 -10.79 -7.59
C ALA A 267 10.58 -11.96 -7.24
N ASN A 268 9.30 -11.84 -7.61
CA ASN A 268 8.29 -12.87 -7.38
C ASN A 268 8.59 -14.20 -8.06
N ILE A 269 9.13 -14.16 -9.28
CA ILE A 269 9.58 -15.36 -9.98
C ILE A 269 10.76 -16.01 -9.26
N SER A 270 11.74 -15.21 -8.82
CA SER A 270 12.95 -15.70 -8.16
C SER A 270 12.64 -16.42 -6.83
N TRP A 271 11.84 -15.83 -5.95
CA TRP A 271 11.53 -16.45 -4.67
C TRP A 271 10.51 -17.59 -4.79
N ALA A 272 9.60 -17.56 -5.77
CA ALA A 272 8.75 -18.72 -6.07
C ALA A 272 9.60 -19.96 -6.35
N ARG A 273 10.66 -19.83 -7.18
CA ARG A 273 11.62 -20.92 -7.42
C ARG A 273 12.38 -21.33 -6.15
N LYS A 274 12.75 -20.37 -5.28
CA LYS A 274 13.42 -20.66 -4.00
C LYS A 274 12.52 -21.52 -3.09
N LEU A 275 11.24 -21.17 -2.99
CA LEU A 275 10.24 -21.91 -2.21
C LEU A 275 10.00 -23.32 -2.76
N GLU A 276 9.81 -23.46 -4.07
CA GLU A 276 9.60 -24.77 -4.70
C GLU A 276 10.77 -25.72 -4.45
N ARG A 277 12.01 -25.23 -4.55
CA ARG A 277 13.22 -26.02 -4.27
C ARG A 277 13.30 -26.50 -2.82
N ALA A 278 12.75 -25.73 -1.88
CA ALA A 278 12.68 -26.08 -0.47
C ALA A 278 11.52 -27.05 -0.13
N GLY A 279 10.70 -27.45 -1.12
CA GLY A 279 9.56 -28.35 -0.91
C GLY A 279 8.26 -27.64 -0.52
N VAL A 280 8.20 -26.31 -0.65
CA VAL A 280 6.96 -25.55 -0.46
C VAL A 280 6.05 -25.75 -1.68
N HIS A 281 4.77 -26.03 -1.44
CA HIS A 281 3.77 -26.10 -2.50
C HIS A 281 3.36 -24.69 -2.94
N VAL A 282 3.95 -24.23 -4.05
CA VAL A 282 3.69 -22.92 -4.62
C VAL A 282 2.46 -22.97 -5.53
N VAL A 283 1.54 -22.01 -5.34
CA VAL A 283 0.28 -21.92 -6.08
C VAL A 283 0.12 -20.51 -6.64
N TYR A 284 -0.29 -20.41 -7.91
CA TYR A 284 -0.41 -19.15 -8.64
C TYR A 284 -1.86 -18.65 -8.78
N GLY A 285 -2.55 -18.48 -7.65
CA GLY A 285 -3.88 -17.85 -7.62
C GLY A 285 -4.94 -18.54 -8.49
N ILE A 286 -6.04 -17.82 -8.75
CA ILE A 286 -7.10 -18.23 -9.68
C ILE A 286 -6.93 -17.44 -10.97
N VAL A 287 -6.98 -18.13 -12.11
CA VAL A 287 -6.93 -17.53 -13.45
C VAL A 287 -7.97 -16.41 -13.59
N GLY A 288 -7.58 -15.27 -14.18
CA GLY A 288 -8.42 -14.08 -14.32
C GLY A 288 -8.63 -13.23 -13.06
N LEU A 289 -8.20 -13.67 -11.88
CA LEU A 289 -8.36 -12.92 -10.62
C LEU A 289 -7.02 -12.69 -9.92
N LYS A 290 -6.78 -11.44 -9.52
CA LYS A 290 -5.58 -11.11 -8.72
C LYS A 290 -5.83 -11.39 -7.25
N THR A 291 -4.95 -12.14 -6.59
CA THR A 291 -5.08 -12.38 -5.15
C THR A 291 -4.48 -11.23 -4.37
N HIS A 292 -5.31 -10.53 -3.59
CA HIS A 292 -4.90 -9.36 -2.84
C HIS A 292 -5.23 -9.48 -1.33
N CYS A 293 -5.92 -10.52 -0.88
CA CYS A 293 -6.04 -10.82 0.53
C CYS A 293 -4.68 -11.16 1.19
N LYS A 294 -4.45 -10.67 2.41
CA LYS A 294 -3.21 -10.92 3.16
C LYS A 294 -3.51 -11.84 4.33
N LEU A 295 -3.26 -13.13 4.12
CA LEU A 295 -3.69 -14.20 5.00
C LEU A 295 -2.51 -15.11 5.34
N SER A 296 -2.48 -15.54 6.59
CA SER A 296 -1.65 -16.65 7.06
C SER A 296 -2.51 -17.59 7.88
N LEU A 297 -2.31 -18.89 7.72
CA LEU A 297 -2.98 -19.93 8.47
C LEU A 297 -1.94 -20.94 8.95
N VAL A 298 -1.90 -21.17 10.26
CA VAL A 298 -1.03 -22.15 10.90
C VAL A 298 -1.91 -23.24 11.52
N VAL A 299 -1.64 -24.50 11.17
CA VAL A 299 -2.29 -25.67 11.74
C VAL A 299 -1.34 -26.34 12.73
N ARG A 300 -1.71 -26.37 14.01
CA ARG A 300 -0.88 -26.86 15.11
C ARG A 300 -1.57 -27.99 15.86
N ARG A 301 -0.82 -29.03 16.20
CA ARG A 301 -1.30 -30.14 17.04
C ARG A 301 -1.22 -29.75 18.51
N GLU A 302 -2.37 -29.73 19.19
CA GLU A 302 -2.46 -29.44 20.63
C GLU A 302 -3.16 -30.60 21.33
N GLY A 303 -2.37 -31.43 22.04
CA GLY A 303 -2.85 -32.71 22.56
C GLY A 303 -3.36 -33.61 21.43
N ASN A 304 -4.63 -34.00 21.50
CA ASN A 304 -5.27 -34.91 20.54
C ASN A 304 -6.05 -34.20 19.41
N HIS A 305 -6.04 -32.86 19.35
CA HIS A 305 -6.76 -32.11 18.31
C HIS A 305 -5.84 -31.20 17.51
N LEU A 306 -6.29 -30.83 16.31
CA LEU A 306 -5.65 -29.81 15.49
C LEU A 306 -6.34 -28.48 15.78
N ARG A 307 -5.56 -27.47 16.15
CA ARG A 307 -6.02 -26.09 16.28
C ARG A 307 -5.45 -25.27 15.13
N ARG A 308 -6.24 -24.31 14.66
CA ARG A 308 -5.87 -23.38 13.61
C ARG A 308 -5.68 -21.99 14.19
N TYR A 309 -4.69 -21.29 13.67
CA TYR A 309 -4.41 -19.89 13.98
C TYR A 309 -4.33 -19.13 12.68
N ALA A 310 -5.06 -18.02 12.58
CA ALA A 310 -5.06 -17.20 11.38
C ALA A 310 -4.50 -15.80 11.69
N HIS A 311 -3.77 -15.24 10.73
CA HIS A 311 -3.52 -13.81 10.65
C HIS A 311 -4.22 -13.25 9.40
N ILE A 312 -5.00 -12.18 9.57
CA ILE A 312 -5.67 -11.45 8.49
C ILE A 312 -5.24 -9.98 8.57
N GLY A 313 -4.60 -9.47 7.51
CA GLY A 313 -4.06 -8.12 7.46
C GLY A 313 -4.72 -7.23 6.41
N THR A 314 -4.73 -5.92 6.68
CA THR A 314 -5.04 -4.89 5.67
C THR A 314 -3.85 -4.63 4.74
N GLY A 315 -2.64 -4.89 5.22
CA GLY A 315 -1.36 -4.65 4.56
C GLY A 315 -0.60 -5.92 4.20
N ASN A 316 0.44 -5.76 3.38
CA ASN A 316 1.30 -6.85 2.92
C ASN A 316 2.29 -7.32 3.98
N TYR A 317 2.79 -8.55 3.82
CA TYR A 317 3.84 -9.15 4.64
C TYR A 317 5.23 -8.63 4.26
N HIS A 318 5.42 -7.31 4.27
CA HIS A 318 6.66 -6.65 3.85
C HIS A 318 7.23 -5.78 5.00
N PRO A 319 8.36 -6.17 5.62
CA PRO A 319 8.90 -5.47 6.79
C PRO A 319 9.22 -3.99 6.57
N SER A 320 9.67 -3.62 5.36
CA SER A 320 9.93 -2.23 5.00
C SER A 320 8.64 -1.39 5.04
N THR A 321 7.60 -1.78 4.27
CA THR A 321 6.33 -1.03 4.23
C THR A 321 5.65 -0.96 5.58
N ALA A 322 5.75 -2.01 6.40
CA ALA A 322 5.21 -2.01 7.76
C ALA A 322 5.80 -0.93 8.70
N ARG A 323 6.86 -0.22 8.29
CA ARG A 323 7.44 0.92 9.03
C ARG A 323 6.89 2.27 8.60
N PHE A 324 6.25 2.36 7.44
CA PHE A 324 5.75 3.62 6.89
C PHE A 324 4.30 3.57 6.40
N TYR A 325 3.68 2.38 6.33
CA TYR A 325 2.25 2.21 6.07
C TYR A 325 1.54 1.97 7.40
N GLU A 326 0.40 2.62 7.57
CA GLU A 326 -0.51 2.38 8.69
C GLU A 326 -1.43 1.21 8.30
N ASP A 327 -1.33 0.11 9.03
CA ASP A 327 -2.02 -1.14 8.71
C ASP A 327 -2.56 -1.80 9.99
N LEU A 328 -3.65 -2.55 9.83
CA LEU A 328 -4.22 -3.39 10.88
C LEU A 328 -4.01 -4.86 10.57
N GLY A 329 -3.85 -5.67 11.61
CA GLY A 329 -3.76 -7.12 11.52
C GLY A 329 -4.45 -7.81 12.69
N LEU A 330 -5.23 -8.84 12.41
CA LEU A 330 -5.89 -9.67 13.43
C LEU A 330 -5.22 -11.04 13.47
N ILE A 331 -4.68 -11.43 14.64
CA ILE A 331 -4.30 -12.82 14.92
C ILE A 331 -5.40 -13.43 15.80
N THR A 332 -5.96 -14.56 15.36
CA THR A 332 -7.08 -15.23 16.04
C THR A 332 -6.94 -16.76 15.97
N CYS A 333 -7.57 -17.44 16.93
CA CYS A 333 -7.84 -18.88 16.85
C CYS A 333 -9.34 -19.20 16.89
N ASP A 334 -10.21 -18.22 16.60
CA ASP A 334 -11.65 -18.42 16.41
C ASP A 334 -11.88 -19.49 15.34
N GLU A 335 -12.61 -20.54 15.72
CA GLU A 335 -12.76 -21.74 14.90
C GLU A 335 -13.47 -21.44 13.57
N GLN A 336 -14.47 -20.55 13.59
CA GLN A 336 -15.25 -20.22 12.40
C GLN A 336 -14.45 -19.34 11.43
N ILE A 337 -13.73 -18.33 11.94
CA ILE A 337 -12.84 -17.51 11.12
C ILE A 337 -11.73 -18.38 10.51
N CYS A 338 -11.11 -19.25 11.31
CA CYS A 338 -10.04 -20.12 10.82
C CYS A 338 -10.54 -21.15 9.79
N GLU A 339 -11.75 -21.66 9.94
CA GLU A 339 -12.40 -22.53 8.96
C GLU A 339 -12.65 -21.78 7.64
N ASP A 340 -13.20 -20.57 7.70
CA ASP A 340 -13.41 -19.73 6.50
C ASP A 340 -12.09 -19.39 5.80
N VAL A 341 -11.03 -19.03 6.54
CA VAL A 341 -9.68 -18.80 5.99
C VAL A 341 -9.14 -20.08 5.34
N SER A 342 -9.33 -21.25 5.96
CA SER A 342 -8.93 -22.54 5.38
C SER A 342 -9.66 -22.82 4.07
N ARG A 343 -10.97 -22.56 4.02
CA ARG A 343 -11.77 -22.69 2.79
C ARG A 343 -11.33 -21.73 1.70
N LEU A 344 -10.97 -20.49 2.06
CA LEU A 344 -10.46 -19.51 1.12
C LEU A 344 -9.13 -19.95 0.52
N PHE A 345 -8.21 -20.50 1.32
CA PHE A 345 -7.00 -21.13 0.78
C PHE A 345 -7.31 -22.29 -0.16
N ASN A 346 -8.28 -23.14 0.17
CA ASN A 346 -8.66 -24.26 -0.68
C ASN A 346 -9.25 -23.77 -2.03
N GLN A 347 -10.08 -22.73 -2.01
CA GLN A 347 -10.59 -22.08 -3.21
C GLN A 347 -9.45 -21.52 -4.06
N LEU A 348 -8.50 -20.82 -3.43
CA LEU A 348 -7.33 -20.23 -4.09
C LEU A 348 -6.39 -21.28 -4.72
N SER A 349 -6.36 -22.49 -4.16
CA SER A 349 -5.63 -23.64 -4.73
C SER A 349 -6.43 -24.47 -5.74
N GLY A 350 -7.61 -24.01 -6.16
CA GLY A 350 -8.40 -24.66 -7.22
C GLY A 350 -9.32 -25.81 -6.77
N TYR A 351 -9.41 -26.11 -5.47
CA TYR A 351 -10.15 -27.28 -4.97
C TYR A 351 -11.63 -27.02 -4.64
N ALA A 352 -12.11 -25.77 -4.65
CA ALA A 352 -13.47 -25.45 -4.17
C ALA A 352 -14.11 -24.22 -4.85
N PRO A 353 -14.62 -24.34 -6.10
CA PRO A 353 -15.18 -23.22 -6.85
C PRO A 353 -16.52 -22.69 -6.30
N LYS A 354 -17.24 -23.42 -5.44
CA LYS A 354 -18.50 -23.00 -4.79
C LYS A 354 -18.35 -22.92 -3.26
N THR A 355 -17.37 -22.14 -2.81
CA THR A 355 -17.13 -21.92 -1.38
C THR A 355 -18.08 -20.84 -0.84
N ASN A 356 -18.74 -21.16 0.27
CA ASN A 356 -19.49 -20.21 1.08
C ASN A 356 -18.72 -19.93 2.38
N TYR A 357 -18.75 -18.68 2.81
CA TYR A 357 -18.10 -18.19 4.02
C TYR A 357 -19.19 -17.80 5.02
N GLN A 358 -19.01 -18.14 6.29
CA GLN A 358 -20.01 -17.81 7.32
C GLN A 358 -19.71 -16.48 8.01
N SER A 359 -18.44 -16.15 8.19
CA SER A 359 -17.96 -14.93 8.85
C SER A 359 -17.24 -14.00 7.89
N LEU A 360 -16.42 -14.52 6.97
CA LEU A 360 -15.66 -13.67 6.04
C LEU A 360 -16.54 -13.10 4.92
N LEU A 361 -16.29 -11.83 4.57
CA LEU A 361 -16.79 -11.23 3.34
C LEU A 361 -15.68 -11.27 2.28
N VAL A 362 -15.91 -12.00 1.18
CA VAL A 362 -14.85 -12.32 0.20
C VAL A 362 -15.24 -11.83 -1.20
N ALA A 363 -14.38 -11.02 -1.80
CA ALA A 363 -14.53 -10.58 -3.18
C ALA A 363 -14.12 -11.70 -4.15
N PRO A 364 -14.74 -11.79 -5.34
CA PRO A 364 -15.75 -10.86 -5.86
C PRO A 364 -17.21 -11.19 -5.52
N ARG A 365 -17.44 -12.19 -4.65
CA ARG A 365 -18.78 -12.78 -4.49
C ARG A 365 -19.64 -12.10 -3.44
N THR A 366 -19.18 -12.09 -2.20
CA THR A 366 -20.02 -11.72 -1.05
C THR A 366 -19.62 -10.37 -0.44
N LEU A 367 -18.46 -9.83 -0.80
CA LEU A 367 -17.96 -8.61 -0.15
C LEU A 367 -18.83 -7.39 -0.44
N ARG A 368 -19.10 -7.09 -1.72
CA ARG A 368 -19.94 -5.94 -2.08
C ARG A 368 -21.35 -6.07 -1.51
N SER A 369 -22.01 -7.22 -1.76
CA SER A 369 -23.38 -7.45 -1.29
C SER A 369 -23.47 -7.42 0.24
N GLY A 370 -22.54 -8.04 0.94
CA GLY A 370 -22.52 -8.06 2.41
C GLY A 370 -22.35 -6.67 3.03
N LEU A 371 -21.51 -5.80 2.45
CA LEU A 371 -21.42 -4.41 2.91
C LEU A 371 -22.71 -3.62 2.63
N ILE A 372 -23.34 -3.83 1.46
CA ILE A 372 -24.63 -3.20 1.13
C ILE A 372 -25.72 -3.66 2.09
N GLU A 373 -25.78 -4.95 2.42
CA GLU A 373 -26.73 -5.50 3.40
C GLU A 373 -26.54 -4.85 4.79
N CYS A 374 -25.29 -4.65 5.23
CA CYS A 374 -25.02 -3.91 6.47
C CYS A 374 -25.50 -2.45 6.39
N ILE A 375 -25.29 -1.77 5.27
CA ILE A 375 -25.79 -0.40 5.04
C ILE A 375 -27.32 -0.36 5.10
N ASP A 376 -27.98 -1.27 4.41
CA ASP A 376 -29.45 -1.36 4.37
C ASP A 376 -30.02 -1.66 5.77
N GLN A 377 -29.31 -2.47 6.57
CA GLN A 377 -29.70 -2.73 7.95
C GLN A 377 -29.62 -1.48 8.84
N GLU A 378 -28.63 -0.59 8.63
CA GLU A 378 -28.57 0.71 9.32
C GLU A 378 -29.75 1.61 8.95
N ILE A 379 -30.19 1.59 7.69
CA ILE A 379 -31.37 2.31 7.22
C ILE A 379 -32.62 1.83 7.96
N GLU A 380 -32.82 0.52 8.03
CA GLU A 380 -33.98 -0.05 8.72
C GLU A 380 -33.93 0.20 10.24
N ASN A 381 -32.74 0.13 10.85
CA ASN A 381 -32.56 0.50 12.25
C ASN A 381 -32.94 1.96 12.51
N HIS A 382 -32.49 2.88 11.66
CA HIS A 382 -32.80 4.30 11.79
C HIS A 382 -34.30 4.58 11.65
N LYS A 383 -34.96 3.99 10.63
CA LYS A 383 -36.43 4.09 10.45
C LYS A 383 -37.21 3.54 11.64
N ALA A 384 -36.68 2.51 12.30
CA ALA A 384 -37.25 1.93 13.52
C ALA A 384 -36.90 2.72 14.80
N GLY A 385 -36.21 3.87 14.69
CA GLY A 385 -35.80 4.70 15.83
C GLY A 385 -34.66 4.11 16.67
N ARG A 386 -33.94 3.12 16.14
CA ARG A 386 -32.77 2.50 16.80
C ARG A 386 -31.48 3.24 16.44
N PRO A 387 -30.42 3.11 17.27
CA PRO A 387 -29.11 3.65 16.94
C PRO A 387 -28.63 3.15 15.57
N ALA A 388 -28.22 4.09 14.71
CA ALA A 388 -27.74 3.80 13.37
C ALA A 388 -26.59 4.76 13.03
N LYS A 389 -25.50 4.22 12.48
CA LYS A 389 -24.32 4.97 12.02
C LYS A 389 -23.46 4.08 11.13
N ILE A 390 -22.92 4.66 10.05
CA ILE A 390 -21.99 4.00 9.15
C ILE A 390 -20.63 4.71 9.22
N GLN A 391 -19.53 3.95 9.34
CA GLN A 391 -18.18 4.52 9.35
C GLN A 391 -17.23 3.70 8.46
N PHE A 392 -16.68 4.31 7.41
CA PHE A 392 -15.82 3.67 6.43
C PHE A 392 -14.44 4.31 6.45
N LYS A 393 -13.38 3.51 6.57
CA LYS A 393 -12.00 3.92 6.32
C LYS A 393 -11.45 3.06 5.19
N CYS A 394 -10.91 3.69 4.15
CA CYS A 394 -10.28 2.99 3.03
C CYS A 394 -9.26 3.88 2.31
N ASN A 395 -8.50 3.33 1.38
CA ASN A 395 -7.56 4.13 0.58
C ASN A 395 -8.27 4.83 -0.57
N SER A 396 -9.33 4.22 -1.11
CA SER A 396 -10.06 4.81 -2.23
C SER A 396 -11.51 4.32 -2.29
N MET A 397 -12.39 5.20 -2.75
CA MET A 397 -13.83 5.01 -2.84
C MET A 397 -14.35 5.51 -4.18
N VAL A 398 -14.64 4.59 -5.09
CA VAL A 398 -15.13 4.85 -6.46
C VAL A 398 -16.16 3.86 -6.98
N ASP A 399 -16.50 2.80 -6.22
CA ASP A 399 -17.54 1.84 -6.61
C ASP A 399 -18.93 2.48 -6.48
N GLU A 400 -19.70 2.53 -7.58
CA GLU A 400 -20.97 3.27 -7.61
C GLU A 400 -22.02 2.58 -6.74
N ALA A 401 -22.07 1.24 -6.71
CA ALA A 401 -23.07 0.53 -5.92
C ALA A 401 -22.93 0.76 -4.41
N ILE A 402 -21.70 0.79 -3.90
CA ILE A 402 -21.42 1.16 -2.51
C ILE A 402 -21.73 2.64 -2.27
N ILE A 403 -21.29 3.55 -3.15
CA ILE A 403 -21.54 4.99 -3.01
C ILE A 403 -23.05 5.30 -3.00
N ASP A 404 -23.81 4.74 -3.95
CA ASP A 404 -25.26 4.89 -4.05
C ASP A 404 -25.96 4.35 -2.80
N SER A 405 -25.45 3.26 -2.22
CA SER A 405 -25.98 2.73 -0.95
C SER A 405 -25.72 3.67 0.23
N LEU A 406 -24.55 4.31 0.30
CA LEU A 406 -24.26 5.34 1.30
C LEU A 406 -25.15 6.59 1.10
N TYR A 407 -25.44 6.98 -0.15
CA TYR A 407 -26.39 8.05 -0.44
C TYR A 407 -27.80 7.71 0.02
N ARG A 408 -28.29 6.49 -0.25
CA ARG A 408 -29.58 6.02 0.28
C ARG A 408 -29.62 6.07 1.79
N ALA A 409 -28.52 5.71 2.46
CA ALA A 409 -28.42 5.79 3.92
C ALA A 409 -28.50 7.23 4.43
N SER A 410 -27.76 8.15 3.81
CA SER A 410 -27.82 9.56 4.14
C SER A 410 -29.22 10.15 3.91
N GLN A 411 -29.87 9.83 2.80
CA GLN A 411 -31.25 10.28 2.51
C GLN A 411 -32.27 9.78 3.54
N ALA A 412 -32.03 8.59 4.12
CA ALA A 412 -32.84 8.05 5.20
C ALA A 412 -32.55 8.69 6.57
N GLY A 413 -31.54 9.56 6.68
CA GLY A 413 -31.15 10.23 7.93
C GLY A 413 -30.00 9.55 8.69
N VAL A 414 -29.42 8.47 8.15
CA VAL A 414 -28.31 7.76 8.79
C VAL A 414 -27.03 8.60 8.71
N PRO A 415 -26.34 8.89 9.83
CA PRO A 415 -25.03 9.52 9.81
C PRO A 415 -23.96 8.61 9.20
N VAL A 416 -23.18 9.15 8.26
CA VAL A 416 -22.10 8.42 7.57
C VAL A 416 -20.79 9.19 7.70
N ASP A 417 -19.76 8.52 8.25
CA ASP A 417 -18.40 9.06 8.32
C ASP A 417 -17.47 8.28 7.38
N VAL A 418 -16.75 8.98 6.51
CA VAL A 418 -15.80 8.37 5.57
C VAL A 418 -14.41 8.96 5.77
N VAL A 419 -13.42 8.11 5.98
CA VAL A 419 -11.99 8.43 5.99
C VAL A 419 -11.36 7.83 4.74
N VAL A 420 -10.96 8.68 3.80
CA VAL A 420 -10.39 8.26 2.52
C VAL A 420 -9.16 9.07 2.19
N ARG A 421 -8.01 8.41 2.07
CA ARG A 421 -6.72 9.11 1.88
C ARG A 421 -6.34 9.35 0.42
N GLY A 422 -6.97 8.64 -0.51
CA GLY A 422 -6.67 8.69 -1.94
C GLY A 422 -7.87 9.16 -2.76
N ILE A 423 -8.26 8.37 -3.77
CA ILE A 423 -9.32 8.74 -4.71
C ILE A 423 -10.69 8.62 -4.03
N CYS A 424 -11.52 9.66 -4.13
CA CYS A 424 -12.90 9.66 -3.64
C CYS A 424 -13.85 10.24 -4.69
N ALA A 425 -14.75 9.41 -5.20
CA ALA A 425 -15.84 9.83 -6.07
C ALA A 425 -17.10 10.23 -5.28
N LEU A 426 -17.22 9.82 -4.02
CA LEU A 426 -18.31 10.23 -3.15
C LEU A 426 -18.23 11.75 -2.88
N ARG A 427 -19.35 12.43 -3.09
CA ARG A 427 -19.58 13.84 -2.73
C ARG A 427 -20.40 13.95 -1.44
N PRO A 428 -19.87 14.51 -0.34
CA PRO A 428 -20.60 14.77 0.91
C PRO A 428 -21.40 16.08 0.86
N GLY A 429 -22.35 16.31 1.78
CA GLY A 429 -23.01 17.61 1.97
C GLY A 429 -23.95 18.10 0.85
N VAL A 430 -24.20 17.32 -0.20
CA VAL A 430 -25.15 17.65 -1.27
C VAL A 430 -26.58 17.55 -0.76
N LYS A 431 -27.34 18.65 -0.84
CA LYS A 431 -28.73 18.74 -0.39
C LYS A 431 -29.62 17.66 -1.02
N GLY A 432 -30.39 16.94 -0.20
CA GLY A 432 -31.28 15.87 -0.64
C GLY A 432 -30.59 14.57 -1.09
N LEU A 433 -29.27 14.47 -0.96
CA LEU A 433 -28.49 13.30 -1.37
C LEU A 433 -27.54 12.81 -0.25
N SER A 434 -26.70 13.70 0.28
CA SER A 434 -25.57 13.32 1.13
C SER A 434 -25.35 14.27 2.33
N GLU A 435 -26.41 14.93 2.80
CA GLU A 435 -26.36 15.90 3.92
C GLU A 435 -25.84 15.29 5.23
N ASN A 436 -26.02 13.98 5.41
CA ASN A 436 -25.57 13.24 6.59
C ASN A 436 -24.21 12.55 6.40
N ILE A 437 -23.52 12.80 5.28
CA ILE A 437 -22.20 12.22 4.98
C ILE A 437 -21.11 13.25 5.25
N ARG A 438 -20.09 12.86 6.02
CA ARG A 438 -18.84 13.61 6.21
C ARG A 438 -17.67 12.82 5.66
N VAL A 439 -16.79 13.47 4.91
CA VAL A 439 -15.61 12.83 4.31
C VAL A 439 -14.36 13.57 4.76
N ARG A 440 -13.37 12.81 5.27
CA ARG A 440 -12.08 13.33 5.70
C ARG A 440 -10.91 12.54 5.15
N SER A 441 -9.74 13.18 5.12
CA SER A 441 -8.47 12.57 4.75
C SER A 441 -7.39 12.94 5.76
N VAL A 442 -6.53 11.97 6.11
CA VAL A 442 -5.34 12.18 6.94
C VAL A 442 -4.13 11.89 6.06
N LEU A 443 -3.26 12.89 5.93
CA LEU A 443 -2.00 12.81 5.20
C LEU A 443 -0.89 13.27 6.15
N GLY A 444 0.11 12.41 6.39
CA GLY A 444 1.14 12.68 7.38
C GLY A 444 2.42 11.88 7.13
N ARG A 445 3.17 11.67 8.21
CA ARG A 445 4.42 10.89 8.25
C ARG A 445 4.23 9.47 7.71
N PHE A 446 3.14 8.82 8.10
CA PHE A 446 2.79 7.47 7.67
C PHE A 446 1.72 7.51 6.59
N LEU A 447 1.75 6.53 5.71
CA LEU A 447 0.75 6.35 4.67
C LEU A 447 -0.44 5.61 5.26
N GLU A 448 -1.55 6.31 5.49
CA GLU A 448 -2.82 5.70 5.91
C GLU A 448 -3.20 4.56 4.96
N HIS A 449 -3.28 3.32 5.43
CA HIS A 449 -3.46 2.18 4.54
C HIS A 449 -4.47 1.15 5.02
N SER A 450 -4.83 1.13 6.30
CA SER A 450 -5.81 0.20 6.82
C SER A 450 -7.21 0.48 6.26
N ARG A 451 -8.01 -0.58 6.16
CA ARG A 451 -9.43 -0.49 5.80
C ARG A 451 -10.28 -1.03 6.93
N VAL A 452 -11.28 -0.24 7.33
CA VAL A 452 -12.18 -0.53 8.44
C VAL A 452 -13.60 -0.13 8.03
N PHE A 453 -14.56 -1.01 8.28
CA PHE A 453 -15.98 -0.77 7.98
C PHE A 453 -16.77 -1.07 9.25
N ALA A 454 -17.42 -0.06 9.82
CA ALA A 454 -18.16 -0.16 11.06
C ALA A 454 -19.62 0.28 10.88
N PHE A 455 -20.52 -0.44 11.54
CA PHE A 455 -21.96 -0.25 11.52
C PHE A 455 -22.49 -0.29 12.96
N GLU A 456 -23.40 0.62 13.34
CA GLU A 456 -23.91 0.71 14.72
C GLU A 456 -24.81 -0.48 15.10
N ASN A 457 -25.53 -1.01 14.11
CA ASN A 457 -26.37 -2.19 14.16
C ASN A 457 -27.32 -2.21 15.36
N GLY A 458 -28.05 -1.11 15.56
CA GLY A 458 -29.05 -1.01 16.63
C GLY A 458 -28.47 -0.98 18.05
N GLY A 459 -27.16 -0.75 18.20
CA GLY A 459 -26.45 -0.74 19.48
C GLY A 459 -25.56 -1.95 19.74
N ASP A 460 -25.47 -2.91 18.80
CA ASP A 460 -24.52 -4.03 18.83
C ASP A 460 -23.60 -3.97 17.60
N PRO A 461 -22.53 -3.14 17.65
CA PRO A 461 -21.80 -2.73 16.46
C PRO A 461 -21.09 -3.88 15.75
N ILE A 462 -21.18 -3.87 14.41
CA ILE A 462 -20.45 -4.80 13.55
C ILE A 462 -19.26 -4.05 12.94
N VAL A 463 -18.06 -4.60 13.07
CA VAL A 463 -16.82 -4.01 12.54
C VAL A 463 -16.05 -5.02 11.72
N TYR A 464 -15.67 -4.64 10.50
CA TYR A 464 -14.82 -5.42 9.61
C TYR A 464 -13.48 -4.72 9.38
N ILE A 465 -12.42 -5.52 9.25
CA ILE A 465 -11.13 -5.07 8.72
C ILE A 465 -10.70 -5.99 7.57
N GLY A 466 -9.87 -5.50 6.66
CA GLY A 466 -9.28 -6.37 5.64
C GLY A 466 -8.66 -5.65 4.45
N SER A 467 -8.54 -6.37 3.34
CA SER A 467 -7.64 -5.97 2.24
C SER A 467 -8.29 -5.10 1.16
N ALA A 468 -9.63 -5.03 1.10
CA ALA A 468 -10.35 -4.37 0.03
C ALA A 468 -10.45 -2.85 0.21
N ASP A 469 -10.17 -2.11 -0.87
CA ASP A 469 -10.71 -0.76 -1.08
C ASP A 469 -12.07 -0.83 -1.81
N MET A 470 -12.80 0.28 -1.84
CA MET A 470 -14.11 0.37 -2.49
C MET A 470 -13.92 0.79 -3.96
N MET A 471 -13.36 -0.11 -4.78
CA MET A 471 -13.14 0.10 -6.21
C MET A 471 -13.53 -1.15 -7.01
N HIS A 472 -14.02 -0.96 -8.24
CA HIS A 472 -14.35 -2.04 -9.20
C HIS A 472 -13.33 -3.18 -9.25
N ARG A 473 -12.05 -2.84 -9.45
CA ARG A 473 -11.01 -3.87 -9.54
C ARG A 473 -10.82 -4.68 -8.25
N ASN A 474 -11.12 -4.10 -7.08
CA ASN A 474 -11.02 -4.78 -5.78
C ASN A 474 -12.24 -5.67 -5.54
N LEU A 475 -13.41 -5.22 -5.99
CA LEU A 475 -14.67 -5.90 -5.73
C LEU A 475 -15.07 -6.92 -6.81
N ASP A 476 -14.56 -6.81 -8.03
CA ASP A 476 -14.93 -7.71 -9.15
C ASP A 476 -13.77 -8.55 -9.69
N ARG A 477 -12.55 -8.01 -9.68
CA ARG A 477 -11.39 -8.61 -10.37
C ARG A 477 -10.29 -9.09 -9.44
N ARG A 478 -10.53 -9.04 -8.13
CA ARG A 478 -9.59 -9.44 -7.09
C ARG A 478 -10.24 -10.35 -6.07
N ILE A 479 -9.39 -11.17 -5.46
CA ILE A 479 -9.75 -11.92 -4.27
C ILE A 479 -9.28 -11.10 -3.07
N GLU A 480 -10.22 -10.46 -2.42
CA GLU A 480 -10.07 -9.67 -1.21
C GLU A 480 -10.87 -10.33 -0.08
N ALA A 481 -10.46 -10.12 1.17
CA ALA A 481 -11.20 -10.63 2.31
C ALA A 481 -11.35 -9.55 3.39
N LEU A 482 -12.55 -9.46 3.97
CA LEU A 482 -12.80 -8.75 5.21
C LEU A 482 -13.17 -9.76 6.30
N VAL A 483 -12.61 -9.56 7.49
CA VAL A 483 -12.87 -10.35 8.69
C VAL A 483 -13.64 -9.52 9.71
N PRO A 484 -14.71 -10.08 10.31
CA PRO A 484 -15.40 -9.42 11.41
C PRO A 484 -14.52 -9.45 12.67
N VAL A 485 -14.44 -8.31 13.35
CA VAL A 485 -13.76 -8.18 14.64
C VAL A 485 -14.79 -8.41 15.73
N LYS A 486 -14.67 -9.52 16.47
CA LYS A 486 -15.67 -9.94 17.46
C LYS A 486 -15.37 -9.45 18.88
N ASP A 487 -14.09 -9.29 19.24
CA ASP A 487 -13.71 -8.84 20.58
C ASP A 487 -14.20 -7.41 20.84
N PRO A 488 -15.06 -7.18 21.85
CA PRO A 488 -15.63 -5.86 22.13
C PRO A 488 -14.58 -4.77 22.38
N ARG A 489 -13.40 -5.15 22.90
CA ARG A 489 -12.28 -4.21 23.16
C ARG A 489 -11.70 -3.68 21.85
N HIS A 490 -11.57 -4.56 20.86
CA HIS A 490 -11.08 -4.21 19.52
C HIS A 490 -12.12 -3.46 18.72
N VAL A 491 -13.39 -3.86 18.81
CA VAL A 491 -14.53 -3.12 18.24
C VAL A 491 -14.55 -1.69 18.75
N LYS A 492 -14.45 -1.51 20.08
CA LYS A 492 -14.38 -0.18 20.68
C LYS A 492 -13.18 0.61 20.19
N TYR A 493 -11.98 0.01 20.16
CA TYR A 493 -10.77 0.66 19.67
C TYR A 493 -10.90 1.17 18.22
N LEU A 494 -11.45 0.35 17.33
CA LEU A 494 -11.65 0.69 15.92
C LEU A 494 -12.72 1.77 15.73
N ARG A 495 -13.75 1.82 16.58
CA ARG A 495 -14.74 2.91 16.57
C ARG A 495 -14.18 4.21 17.16
N ASP A 496 -13.45 4.14 18.26
CA ASP A 496 -12.76 5.27 18.86
C ASP A 496 -11.76 5.90 17.88
N MET A 497 -11.17 5.08 16.99
CA MET A 497 -10.33 5.56 15.90
C MET A 497 -11.09 6.59 15.06
N PHE A 498 -12.29 6.27 14.56
CA PHE A 498 -13.08 7.23 13.79
C PHE A 498 -13.41 8.50 14.57
N THR A 499 -13.60 8.44 15.89
CA THR A 499 -13.78 9.66 16.70
C THR A 499 -12.61 10.62 16.57
N ILE A 500 -11.37 10.11 16.55
CA ILE A 500 -10.16 10.93 16.37
C ILE A 500 -10.08 11.45 14.92
N TYR A 501 -10.27 10.58 13.93
CA TYR A 501 -10.20 10.98 12.52
C TYR A 501 -11.29 11.99 12.12
N MET A 502 -12.46 11.95 12.78
CA MET A 502 -13.61 12.80 12.50
C MET A 502 -13.75 13.99 13.47
N SER A 503 -12.78 14.21 14.36
CA SER A 503 -12.79 15.33 15.30
C SER A 503 -12.38 16.64 14.64
N ASP A 504 -13.12 17.73 14.86
CA ASP A 504 -12.71 19.07 14.41
C ASP A 504 -11.42 19.57 15.09
N SER A 505 -11.00 18.92 16.18
CA SER A 505 -9.73 19.19 16.85
C SER A 505 -8.54 18.41 16.29
N SER A 506 -8.73 17.66 15.21
CA SER A 506 -7.69 16.87 14.54
C SER A 506 -7.22 17.52 13.24
N ARG A 507 -5.91 17.44 12.95
CA ARG A 507 -5.33 17.86 11.68
C ARG A 507 -5.80 16.95 10.55
N THR A 508 -6.79 17.38 9.78
CA THR A 508 -7.38 16.57 8.69
C THR A 508 -7.76 17.43 7.51
N TRP A 509 -7.92 16.82 6.35
CA TRP A 509 -8.52 17.45 5.18
C TRP A 509 -10.01 17.13 5.15
N HIS A 510 -10.85 18.12 4.87
CA HIS A 510 -12.30 17.96 4.72
C HIS A 510 -12.68 18.11 3.25
N LEU A 511 -13.50 17.19 2.75
CA LEU A 511 -14.10 17.29 1.42
C LEU A 511 -15.47 17.97 1.55
N ASP A 512 -15.70 19.02 0.75
CA ASP A 512 -16.97 19.71 0.69
C ASP A 512 -17.90 19.18 -0.43
N SER A 513 -19.08 19.78 -0.55
CA SER A 513 -20.10 19.41 -1.54
C SER A 513 -19.77 19.79 -2.98
N GLU A 514 -18.84 20.73 -3.18
CA GLU A 514 -18.34 21.12 -4.50
C GLU A 514 -17.20 20.20 -4.96
N GLY A 515 -16.66 19.38 -4.04
CA GLY A 515 -15.56 18.46 -4.30
C GLY A 515 -14.18 19.04 -4.02
N ASN A 516 -14.11 20.18 -3.32
CA ASN A 516 -12.86 20.78 -2.91
C ASN A 516 -12.39 20.20 -1.57
N TRP A 517 -11.07 20.02 -1.45
CA TRP A 517 -10.43 19.60 -0.22
C TRP A 517 -9.83 20.80 0.51
N THR A 518 -10.28 21.05 1.74
CA THR A 518 -9.72 22.09 2.62
C THR A 518 -8.95 21.45 3.75
N ARG A 519 -7.71 21.93 4.00
CA ARG A 519 -6.90 21.48 5.12
C ARG A 519 -7.30 22.22 6.39
N HIS A 520 -7.65 21.48 7.42
CA HIS A 520 -7.90 21.98 8.76
C HIS A 520 -6.77 21.51 9.67
N ASP A 521 -5.81 22.37 9.95
CA ASP A 521 -4.65 22.03 10.78
C ASP A 521 -4.32 23.02 11.89
N THR A 522 -5.08 24.11 12.02
CA THR A 522 -5.00 25.08 13.12
C THR A 522 -6.37 25.38 13.71
N ASP A 523 -6.41 25.79 14.98
CA ASP A 523 -7.61 26.36 15.61
C ASP A 523 -7.81 27.84 15.21
N ASP A 524 -8.86 28.47 15.73
CA ASP A 524 -9.19 29.88 15.49
C ASP A 524 -8.12 30.86 15.99
N GLN A 525 -7.25 30.41 16.92
CA GLN A 525 -6.11 31.19 17.42
C GLN A 525 -4.82 30.91 16.64
N GLY A 526 -4.85 30.08 15.61
CA GLY A 526 -3.70 29.68 14.81
C GLY A 526 -2.79 28.64 15.47
N ASN A 527 -3.17 28.05 16.61
CA ASN A 527 -2.40 26.96 17.20
C ASN A 527 -2.66 25.69 16.42
N PRO A 528 -1.64 24.86 16.18
CA PRO A 528 -1.81 23.72 15.31
C PRO A 528 -2.52 22.57 16.05
N LEU A 529 -3.56 22.01 15.42
CA LEU A 529 -4.48 21.00 15.98
C LEU A 529 -3.77 19.68 16.34
N GLN A 530 -4.48 18.69 16.89
CA GLN A 530 -3.89 17.40 17.19
C GLN A 530 -3.55 16.63 15.91
N ASP A 531 -2.29 16.27 15.73
CA ASP A 531 -1.89 15.36 14.64
C ASP A 531 -2.25 13.91 15.00
N VAL A 532 -3.06 13.26 14.15
CA VAL A 532 -3.61 11.92 14.39
C VAL A 532 -2.51 10.87 14.57
N GLN A 533 -1.47 10.92 13.74
CA GLN A 533 -0.38 9.94 13.78
C GLN A 533 0.51 10.14 15.00
N SER A 534 0.76 11.40 15.39
CA SER A 534 1.46 11.76 16.62
C SER A 534 0.68 11.34 17.86
N TYR A 535 -0.65 11.46 17.85
CA TYR A 535 -1.51 10.92 18.91
C TYR A 535 -1.27 9.42 19.07
N TYR A 536 -1.32 8.64 18.00
CA TYR A 536 -1.10 7.19 18.10
C TYR A 536 0.32 6.83 18.54
N LEU A 537 1.34 7.52 18.02
CA LEU A 537 2.73 7.36 18.48
C LEU A 537 2.85 7.59 19.99
N SER A 538 2.22 8.65 20.51
CA SER A 538 2.24 8.97 21.95
C SER A 538 1.42 8.00 22.80
N SER A 539 0.29 7.50 22.27
CA SER A 539 -0.60 6.56 22.98
C SER A 539 0.05 5.18 23.17
N ARG A 540 1.01 4.83 22.31
CA ARG A 540 1.80 3.60 22.37
C ARG A 540 3.17 3.79 23.05
N SER A 541 3.52 5.04 23.37
CA SER A 541 4.74 5.38 24.11
C SER A 541 4.56 5.09 25.60
N ARG A 542 5.54 4.40 26.18
CA ARG A 542 5.49 3.85 27.55
C ARG A 542 5.28 4.89 28.65
N LYS A 543 5.66 6.15 28.42
CA LYS A 543 5.53 7.21 29.46
C LYS A 543 4.09 7.43 29.91
N ASN A 544 3.09 7.17 29.05
CA ASN A 544 1.68 7.38 29.39
C ASN A 544 0.99 6.13 29.98
N VAL A 545 1.71 5.02 30.14
CA VAL A 545 1.15 3.73 30.62
C VAL A 545 1.21 3.61 32.14
N VAL A 546 2.08 4.38 32.81
CA VAL A 546 2.23 4.34 34.28
C VAL A 546 1.11 5.11 35.00
N ASP A 547 0.47 6.08 34.33
CA ASP A 547 -0.56 6.95 34.94
C ASP A 547 -2.01 6.46 34.73
N LYS A 548 -2.22 5.28 34.13
CA LYS A 548 -3.56 4.71 33.89
C LYS A 548 -3.67 3.21 34.19
N VAL A 549 -2.98 2.75 35.24
CA VAL A 549 -3.28 1.46 35.89
C VAL A 549 -3.93 1.72 37.23
#